data_AF-A0A0N4VWR9-F1
#
_entry.id   AF-A0A0N4VWR9-F1
#
_cell.length_a   1.000
_cell.length_b   1.000
_cell.length_c   1.000
_cell.angle_alpha   90.00
_cell.angle_beta   90.00
_cell.angle_gamma   90.00
#
_symmetry.space_group_name_H-M   'P 1'
#
loop_
_entity.id
_entity.type
_entity.pdbx_description
1 polymer ?
#
loop_
_entity_poly.entity_id
_entity_poly.type
_entity_poly.pdbx_seq_one_letter_code
_entity_poly.pdbx_strand_id
1 'polypeptide(L)' 'LDSQKHIDFSLKSPFGGGRPGRVKRRNMKKAEGGEASGDDE' A
#
# COMPACT_ATOMS: atom_id res chain seq x y z
N LEU A 1 25.41 -12.57 -12.95
CA LEU A 1 24.89 -11.40 -13.70
C LEU A 1 23.42 -11.56 -14.12
N ASP A 2 22.78 -12.72 -13.92
CA ASP A 2 21.37 -12.94 -14.33
C ASP A 2 20.30 -12.29 -13.43
N SER A 3 20.68 -11.72 -12.30
CA SER A 3 19.72 -11.11 -11.38
C SER A 3 19.20 -9.77 -11.87
N GLN A 4 19.87 -9.11 -12.83
CA GLN A 4 19.42 -7.82 -13.38
C GLN A 4 18.02 -7.90 -14.00
N LYS A 5 17.65 -9.06 -14.59
CA LYS A 5 16.32 -9.32 -15.16
C LYS A 5 15.22 -9.56 -14.12
N HIS A 6 15.60 -9.80 -12.87
CA HIS A 6 14.69 -10.14 -11.78
C HIS A 6 14.53 -8.99 -10.78
N ILE A 7 15.08 -7.81 -11.10
CA ILE A 7 14.85 -6.58 -10.35
C ILE A 7 13.51 -6.02 -10.84
N ASP A 8 12.46 -6.32 -10.10
CA ASP A 8 11.13 -5.78 -10.30
C ASP A 8 10.49 -5.46 -8.94
N PHE A 9 9.37 -4.76 -8.92
CA PHE A 9 8.60 -4.53 -7.71
C PHE A 9 8.10 -5.85 -7.14
N SER A 10 8.18 -5.98 -5.81
CA SER A 10 7.54 -7.10 -5.11
C SER A 10 6.04 -7.14 -5.38
N LEU A 11 5.47 -8.34 -5.49
CA LEU A 11 4.02 -8.56 -5.57
C LEU A 11 3.24 -7.95 -4.40
N LYS A 12 3.89 -7.75 -3.24
CA LYS A 12 3.29 -7.12 -2.06
C LYS A 12 3.39 -5.60 -2.06
N SER A 13 4.24 -5.03 -2.93
CA SER A 13 4.43 -3.59 -3.07
C SER A 13 3.15 -2.94 -3.60
N PRO A 14 2.79 -1.72 -3.14
CA PRO A 14 1.71 -0.93 -3.76
C PRO A 14 1.90 -0.73 -5.27
N PHE A 15 3.14 -0.75 -5.76
CA PHE A 15 3.47 -0.60 -7.18
C PHE A 15 3.45 -1.94 -7.95
N GLY A 16 3.47 -3.07 -7.25
CA GLY A 16 3.44 -4.43 -7.82
C GLY A 16 2.07 -5.11 -7.71
N GLY A 17 0.98 -4.34 -7.59
CA GLY A 17 -0.39 -4.87 -7.42
C GLY A 17 -0.78 -5.22 -5.98
N GLY A 18 0.09 -4.94 -5.01
CA GLY A 18 -0.17 -5.12 -3.59
C GLY A 18 -1.12 -4.07 -3.01
N ARG A 19 -1.31 -4.13 -1.69
CA ARG A 19 -2.26 -3.25 -0.97
C ARG A 19 -1.82 -1.78 -1.06
N PRO A 20 -2.76 -0.83 -1.21
CA PRO A 20 -2.45 0.59 -1.14
C PRO A 20 -1.70 1.00 0.13
N GLY A 21 -0.78 1.95 -0.02
CA GLY A 21 0.00 2.52 1.08
C GLY A 21 -0.86 3.18 2.17
N ARG A 22 -0.25 3.46 3.34
CA ARG A 22 -0.95 3.93 4.54
C ARG A 22 -1.88 5.12 4.27
N VAL A 23 -1.39 6.17 3.59
CA VAL A 23 -2.17 7.39 3.32
C VAL A 23 -3.37 7.10 2.41
N LYS A 24 -3.16 6.36 1.31
CA LYS A 24 -4.25 5.99 0.40
C LYS A 24 -5.29 5.12 1.11
N ARG A 25 -4.85 4.17 1.93
CA ARG A 25 -5.74 3.34 2.76
C ARG A 25 -6.52 4.14 3.79
N ARG A 26 -5.87 5.10 4.48
CA ARG A 26 -6.54 6.01 5.42
C ARG A 26 -7.61 6.84 4.71
N ASN A 27 -7.29 7.38 3.53
CA ASN A 27 -8.23 8.20 2.76
C ASN A 27 -9.40 7.37 2.21
N MET A 28 -9.18 6.12 1.79
CA MET A 28 -10.24 5.19 1.38
C MET A 28 -11.19 4.88 2.54
N LYS A 29 -10.65 4.58 3.73
CA LYS A 29 -11.47 4.37 4.94
C LYS A 29 -12.34 5.59 5.29
N LYS A 30 -11.77 6.79 5.18
CA LYS A 30 -12.51 8.05 5.37
C LYS A 30 -13.63 8.20 4.33
N ALA A 31 -13.38 7.84 3.07
CA ALA A 31 -14.37 7.95 1.99
C ALA A 31 -15.50 6.92 2.08
N GLU A 32 -15.24 5.72 2.62
CA GLU A 32 -16.22 4.66 2.83
C GLU A 32 -17.11 4.87 4.08
N GLY A 33 -17.03 6.04 4.72
CA GLY A 33 -17.87 6.40 5.88
C GLY A 33 -17.36 5.91 7.23
N GLY A 34 -16.14 5.38 7.29
CA GLY A 34 -15.50 4.92 8.53
C GLY A 34 -14.75 6.04 9.25
N GLU A 35 -15.47 6.92 9.94
CA GLU A 35 -14.90 7.78 10.97
C GLU A 35 -14.66 6.95 12.23
N ALA A 36 -13.57 6.19 12.28
CA ALA A 36 -13.09 5.56 13.52
C ALA A 36 -11.60 5.18 13.45
N SER A 37 -10.92 5.49 14.55
CA SER A 37 -9.55 5.17 14.92
C SER A 37 -8.46 6.05 14.31
N GLY A 38 -8.17 7.12 15.05
CA GLY A 38 -7.02 7.04 15.95
C GLY A 38 -5.69 7.29 15.27
N ASP A 39 -5.24 8.53 15.42
CA ASP A 39 -3.85 8.81 15.76
C ASP A 39 -3.34 7.77 16.78
N ASP A 40 -2.36 6.95 16.39
CA ASP A 40 -1.28 6.42 17.24
C ASP A 40 -0.32 5.59 16.36
N GLU A 41 0.97 5.82 16.52
CA GLU A 41 2.11 4.92 16.23
C GLU A 41 2.30 4.28 14.82
#